data_AF-A0A538QW55-F1
#
_entry.id   AF-A0A538QW55-F1
#
_cell.length_a   1.000
_cell.length_b   1.000
_cell.length_c   1.000
_cell.angle_alpha   90.00
_cell.angle_beta   90.00
_cell.angle_gamma   90.00
#
_symmetry.space_group_name_H-M   'P 1'
#
loop_
_entity.id
_entity.type
_entity.pdbx_description
1 polymer ?
#
loop_
_entity_poly.entity_id
_entity_poly.type
_entity_poly.pdbx_seq_one_letter_code
_entity_poly.pdbx_strand_id
1 'polypeptide(L)'
;MDDQLCDDADIDRLERRNALLQLDEIRRLAAVDRAQRGCVTIDAALVKRMHVFATTDIFSFAGQFRHCPIAIGGTSHKPPPADEVPGYVDEMCRYVIDNWDAKPVHLCSYLLPALALQLDPPVP
;
A
#
# COMPACT_ATOMS: atom_id res chain seq x y z
N MET A 1 -27.46 9.75 1.21
CA MET A 1 -26.43 8.74 1.56
C MET A 1 -25.31 9.59 2.08
N ASP A 2 -25.33 9.78 3.40
CA ASP A 2 -24.67 10.90 4.06
C ASP A 2 -23.15 10.74 3.91
N ASP A 3 -22.57 11.72 3.23
CA ASP A 3 -21.15 11.90 3.04
C ASP A 3 -20.56 12.19 4.42
N GLN A 4 -20.09 11.15 5.10
CA GLN A 4 -19.66 11.24 6.49
C GLN A 4 -18.31 11.96 6.58
N LEU A 5 -18.35 13.29 6.43
CA LEU A 5 -17.31 14.22 6.85
C LEU A 5 -17.29 14.24 8.38
N CYS A 6 -16.52 13.33 8.97
CA CYS A 6 -16.00 13.55 10.32
C CYS A 6 -15.17 14.84 10.32
N ASP A 7 -15.21 15.61 11.40
CA ASP A 7 -14.29 16.74 11.62
C ASP A 7 -12.84 16.25 11.46
N ASP A 8 -11.91 17.13 11.06
CA ASP A 8 -10.49 16.77 10.85
C ASP A 8 -9.92 16.07 12.10
N ALA A 9 -10.34 16.51 13.30
CA ALA A 9 -9.97 15.91 14.58
C ALA A 9 -10.48 14.47 14.76
N ASP A 10 -11.65 14.14 14.21
CA ASP A 10 -12.18 12.79 14.25
C ASP A 10 -11.47 11.87 13.24
N ILE A 11 -11.13 12.37 12.04
CA ILE A 11 -10.32 11.63 11.05
C ILE A 11 -8.98 11.28 11.68
N ASP A 12 -8.29 12.25 12.28
CA ASP A 12 -7.04 12.08 13.02
C ASP A 12 -7.13 10.97 14.10
N ARG A 13 -8.22 10.94 14.86
CA ARG A 13 -8.46 9.92 15.88
C ARG A 13 -8.63 8.54 15.25
N LEU A 14 -9.39 8.45 14.16
CA LEU A 14 -9.65 7.21 13.43
C LEU A 14 -8.37 6.69 12.77
N GLU A 15 -7.55 7.54 12.17
CA GLU A 15 -6.28 7.15 11.56
C GLU A 15 -5.32 6.54 12.58
N ARG A 16 -5.18 7.17 13.76
CA ARG A 16 -4.35 6.62 14.86
C ARG A 16 -4.85 5.26 15.33
N ARG A 17 -6.16 5.11 15.53
CA ARG A 17 -6.78 3.83 15.90
C ARG A 17 -6.50 2.77 14.84
N ASN A 18 -6.70 3.11 13.58
CA ASN A 18 -6.54 2.21 12.44
C ASN A 18 -5.07 1.79 12.25
N ALA A 19 -4.11 2.69 12.48
CA ALA A 19 -2.68 2.38 12.43
C ALA A 19 -2.29 1.30 13.45
N LEU A 20 -2.85 1.32 14.65
CA LEU A 20 -2.63 0.28 15.65
C LEU A 20 -3.21 -1.07 15.22
N LEU A 21 -4.44 -1.08 14.67
CA LEU A 21 -5.07 -2.29 14.15
C LEU A 21 -4.28 -2.88 12.96
N GLN A 22 -3.80 -2.01 12.08
CA GLN A 22 -2.95 -2.41 10.94
C GLN A 22 -1.64 -3.06 11.44
N LEU A 23 -0.99 -2.48 12.46
CA LEU A 23 0.22 -3.02 13.05
C LEU A 23 0.01 -4.40 13.71
N ASP A 24 -1.10 -4.56 14.43
CA ASP A 24 -1.42 -5.84 15.07
C ASP A 24 -1.71 -6.92 14.02
N GLU A 25 -2.44 -6.56 12.97
CA GLU A 25 -2.76 -7.50 11.90
C GLU A 25 -1.53 -7.91 11.09
N ILE A 26 -0.64 -6.97 10.72
CA ILE A 26 0.57 -7.32 9.96
C ILE A 26 1.49 -8.21 10.78
N ARG A 27 1.60 -7.99 12.11
CA ARG A 27 2.35 -8.86 13.02
C ARG A 27 1.76 -10.26 13.07
N ARG A 28 0.43 -10.37 13.18
CA ARG A 28 -0.28 -11.65 13.20
C ARG A 28 -0.06 -12.41 11.89
N LEU A 29 -0.23 -11.75 10.74
CA LEU A 29 -0.03 -12.37 9.43
C LEU A 29 1.42 -12.80 9.22
N ALA A 30 2.40 -11.95 9.54
CA ALA A 30 3.82 -12.29 9.43
C ALA A 30 4.20 -13.47 10.33
N ALA A 31 3.62 -13.59 11.53
CA ALA A 31 3.83 -14.73 12.42
C ALA A 31 3.27 -16.04 11.83
N VAL A 32 2.06 -15.99 11.25
CA VAL A 32 1.43 -17.14 10.59
C VAL A 32 2.26 -17.59 9.39
N ASP A 33 2.66 -16.65 8.54
CA ASP A 33 3.47 -16.93 7.35
C ASP A 33 4.82 -17.56 7.71
N ARG A 34 5.51 -17.00 8.70
CA ARG A 34 6.77 -17.60 9.20
C ARG A 34 6.55 -19.00 9.76
N ALA A 35 5.46 -19.24 10.50
CA ALA A 35 5.17 -20.55 11.07
C ALA A 35 4.81 -21.61 10.00
N GLN A 36 4.13 -21.21 8.92
CA GLN A 36 3.65 -22.13 7.89
C GLN A 36 4.63 -22.33 6.74
N ARG A 37 5.36 -21.27 6.34
CA ARG A 37 6.18 -21.21 5.12
C ARG A 37 7.65 -20.91 5.38
N GLY A 38 8.00 -20.45 6.59
CA GLY A 38 9.35 -20.00 6.92
C GLY A 38 9.73 -18.61 6.38
N CYS A 39 8.92 -18.04 5.49
CA CYS A 39 9.09 -16.71 4.90
C CYS A 39 7.82 -15.86 5.04
N VAL A 40 7.93 -14.55 4.82
CA VAL A 40 6.78 -13.63 4.78
C VAL A 40 6.35 -13.46 3.33
N THR A 41 5.04 -13.47 3.08
CA THR A 41 4.47 -13.20 1.76
C THR A 41 4.08 -11.73 1.64
N ILE A 42 4.44 -11.09 0.53
CA ILE A 42 3.99 -9.75 0.17
C ILE A 42 3.35 -9.83 -1.21
N ASP A 43 2.05 -9.57 -1.28
CA ASP A 43 1.28 -9.57 -2.51
C ASP A 43 0.28 -8.40 -2.53
N ALA A 44 -0.36 -8.16 -3.68
CA ALA A 44 -1.37 -7.10 -3.79
C ALA A 44 -2.59 -7.35 -2.86
N ALA A 45 -2.87 -8.60 -2.47
CA ALA A 45 -3.94 -8.90 -1.53
C ALA A 45 -3.62 -8.37 -0.14
N LEU A 46 -2.38 -8.53 0.33
CA LEU A 46 -1.89 -7.96 1.57
C LEU A 46 -1.94 -6.44 1.53
N VAL A 47 -1.48 -5.81 0.44
CA VAL A 47 -1.52 -4.34 0.27
C VAL A 47 -2.96 -3.82 0.37
N LYS A 48 -3.90 -4.42 -0.36
CA LYS A 48 -5.32 -4.07 -0.28
C LYS A 48 -5.89 -4.27 1.13
N ARG A 49 -5.54 -5.38 1.79
CA ARG A 49 -5.96 -5.65 3.17
C ARG A 49 -5.44 -4.57 4.12
N MET A 50 -4.17 -4.18 4.00
CA MET A 50 -3.58 -3.12 4.82
C MET A 50 -4.26 -1.77 4.58
N HIS A 51 -4.64 -1.48 3.33
CA HIS A 51 -5.44 -0.30 3.00
C HIS A 51 -6.83 -0.35 3.65
N VAL A 52 -7.49 -1.52 3.70
CA VAL A 52 -8.77 -1.67 4.43
C VAL A 52 -8.60 -1.27 5.88
N PHE A 53 -7.60 -1.83 6.58
CA PHE A 53 -7.34 -1.48 7.98
C PHE A 53 -7.04 0.01 8.16
N ALA A 54 -6.21 0.60 7.30
CA ALA A 54 -5.85 2.01 7.39
C ALA A 54 -7.06 2.95 7.23
N THR A 55 -8.01 2.58 6.37
CA THR A 55 -9.11 3.48 5.96
C THR A 55 -10.48 3.09 6.52
N THR A 56 -10.52 2.12 7.43
CA THR A 56 -11.76 1.66 8.08
C THR A 56 -12.42 2.85 8.81
N ASP A 57 -13.73 3.04 8.60
CA ASP A 57 -14.52 4.16 9.12
C ASP A 57 -14.11 5.57 8.64
N ILE A 58 -13.16 5.67 7.69
CA ILE A 58 -12.72 6.94 7.08
C ILE A 58 -13.13 7.02 5.62
N PHE A 59 -13.05 5.89 4.90
CA PHE A 59 -13.30 5.85 3.46
C PHE A 59 -14.12 4.63 3.04
N SER A 60 -15.11 4.85 2.17
CA SER A 60 -16.08 3.80 1.80
C SER A 60 -15.56 2.79 0.77
N PHE A 61 -14.57 3.13 -0.06
CA PHE A 61 -14.03 2.24 -1.10
C PHE A 61 -12.70 1.58 -0.68
N ALA A 62 -12.61 1.23 0.60
CA ALA A 62 -11.43 0.63 1.18
C ALA A 62 -11.04 -0.70 0.51
N GLY A 63 -9.75 -0.86 0.16
CA GLY A 63 -9.22 -2.10 -0.40
C GLY A 63 -9.41 -2.27 -1.90
N GLN A 64 -9.82 -1.23 -2.62
CA GLN A 64 -9.88 -1.20 -4.08
C GLN A 64 -8.77 -0.33 -4.64
N PHE A 65 -8.25 -0.72 -5.80
CA PHE A 65 -7.46 0.20 -6.61
C PHE A 65 -8.38 1.26 -7.22
N ARG A 66 -7.81 2.42 -7.54
CA ARG A 66 -8.56 3.50 -8.18
C ARG A 66 -9.05 3.06 -9.56
N HIS A 67 -10.26 3.51 -9.91
CA HIS A 67 -10.88 3.28 -11.22
C HIS A 67 -10.84 4.53 -12.11
N CYS A 68 -10.45 5.67 -11.55
CA CYS A 68 -10.42 6.96 -12.25
C CYS A 68 -8.99 7.49 -12.41
N PRO A 69 -8.74 8.28 -13.47
CA PRO A 69 -7.48 8.99 -13.63
C PRO A 69 -7.33 10.05 -12.54
N ILE A 70 -6.10 10.25 -12.07
CA ILE A 70 -5.74 11.31 -11.13
C ILE A 70 -4.74 12.25 -11.80
N ALA A 71 -4.83 13.53 -11.47
CA ALA A 71 -3.89 14.54 -11.92
C ALA A 71 -3.33 15.28 -10.71
N ILE A 72 -2.01 15.48 -10.70
CA ILE A 72 -1.33 16.24 -9.66
C ILE A 72 -1.19 17.68 -10.15
N GLY A 73 -1.94 18.59 -9.56
CA GLY A 73 -1.84 20.01 -9.87
C GLY A 73 -0.43 20.56 -9.62
N GLY A 74 0.04 21.46 -10.50
CA GLY A 74 1.34 22.12 -10.34
C GLY A 74 2.56 21.31 -10.79
N THR A 75 2.36 20.12 -11.39
CA THR A 75 3.46 19.33 -11.96
C THR A 75 3.10 18.83 -13.36
N SER A 76 4.11 18.58 -14.20
CA SER A 76 3.94 17.88 -15.49
C SER A 76 3.91 16.36 -15.34
N HIS A 77 4.17 15.85 -14.14
CA HIS A 77 4.18 14.42 -13.87
C HIS A 77 2.77 13.85 -14.00
N LYS A 78 2.65 12.78 -14.77
CA LYS A 78 1.40 12.05 -14.96
C LYS A 78 1.50 10.74 -14.20
N PRO A 79 0.65 10.55 -13.17
CA PRO A 79 0.54 9.25 -12.54
C PRO A 79 0.11 8.18 -13.57
N PRO A 80 0.36 6.90 -13.27
CA PRO A 80 -0.05 5.81 -14.12
C PRO A 80 -1.55 5.86 -14.53
N PRO A 81 -1.93 5.27 -15.66
CA PRO A 81 -3.33 4.92 -15.93
C PRO A 81 -3.92 4.06 -14.80
N ALA A 82 -5.22 4.22 -14.51
CA ALA A 82 -5.86 3.56 -13.36
C ALA A 82 -5.92 2.04 -13.49
N ASP A 83 -6.11 1.56 -14.73
CA ASP A 83 -6.15 0.17 -15.15
C ASP A 83 -4.77 -0.53 -15.08
N GLU A 84 -3.67 0.22 -15.16
CA GLU A 84 -2.32 -0.34 -15.05
C GLU A 84 -1.83 -0.46 -13.59
N VAL A 85 -2.42 0.30 -12.66
CA VAL A 85 -2.02 0.30 -11.24
C VAL A 85 -1.94 -1.11 -10.63
N PRO A 86 -2.93 -2.01 -10.82
CA PRO A 86 -2.85 -3.35 -10.23
C PRO A 86 -1.62 -4.12 -10.72
N GLY A 87 -1.28 -4.01 -12.01
CA GLY A 87 -0.11 -4.67 -12.60
C GLY A 87 1.20 -4.16 -12.03
N TYR A 88 1.33 -2.84 -11.85
CA TYR A 88 2.51 -2.23 -11.23
C TYR A 88 2.67 -2.64 -9.76
N VAL A 89 1.57 -2.75 -9.01
CA VAL A 89 1.62 -3.21 -7.62
C VAL A 89 2.03 -4.69 -7.54
N ASP A 90 1.52 -5.52 -8.44
CA ASP A 90 1.93 -6.94 -8.52
C ASP A 90 3.42 -7.07 -8.86
N GLU A 91 3.92 -6.30 -9.83
CA GLU A 91 5.33 -6.27 -10.18
C GLU A 91 6.20 -5.81 -9.01
N MET A 92 5.76 -4.75 -8.30
CA MET A 92 6.44 -4.24 -7.13
C MET A 92 6.55 -5.30 -6.02
N CYS A 93 5.44 -5.97 -5.70
CA CYS A 93 5.40 -7.03 -4.69
C CYS A 93 6.32 -8.19 -5.08
N ARG A 94 6.29 -8.62 -6.36
CA ARG A 94 7.17 -9.67 -6.87
C ARG A 94 8.64 -9.28 -6.75
N TYR A 95 9.01 -8.07 -7.14
CA TYR A 95 10.39 -7.59 -7.04
C TYR A 95 10.93 -7.68 -5.61
N VAL A 96 10.12 -7.26 -4.62
CA VAL A 96 10.54 -7.30 -3.20
C VAL A 96 10.74 -8.72 -2.70
N ILE A 97 9.86 -9.64 -3.08
CA ILE A 97 9.98 -11.06 -2.69
C ILE A 97 11.18 -11.72 -3.37
N ASP A 98 11.37 -11.48 -4.68
CA ASP A 98 12.47 -12.05 -5.45
C ASP A 98 13.85 -11.53 -4.97
N ASN A 99 13.89 -10.34 -4.37
CA ASN A 99 15.10 -9.68 -3.89
C ASN A 99 15.13 -9.55 -2.36
N TRP A 100 14.46 -10.44 -1.61
CA TRP A 100 14.30 -10.32 -0.15
C TRP A 100 15.64 -10.23 0.62
N ASP A 101 16.70 -10.83 0.08
CA ASP A 101 18.05 -10.80 0.66
C ASP A 101 18.88 -9.57 0.29
N ALA A 102 18.34 -8.65 -0.53
CA ALA A 102 18.98 -7.39 -0.86
C ALA A 102 19.08 -6.45 0.35
N LYS A 103 19.87 -5.38 0.22
CA LYS A 103 20.01 -4.39 1.30
C LYS A 103 18.62 -3.83 1.67
N PRO A 104 18.25 -3.78 2.96
CA PRO A 104 16.93 -3.27 3.36
C PRO A 104 16.64 -1.85 2.85
N VAL A 105 17.65 -0.98 2.83
CA VAL A 105 17.52 0.39 2.30
C VAL A 105 17.15 0.39 0.82
N HIS A 106 17.68 -0.55 0.03
CA HIS A 106 17.36 -0.69 -1.39
C HIS A 106 15.89 -1.06 -1.59
N LEU A 107 15.42 -2.09 -0.87
CA LEU A 107 14.01 -2.53 -0.93
C LEU A 107 13.04 -1.44 -0.48
N CYS A 108 13.37 -0.72 0.60
CA CYS A 108 12.57 0.42 1.06
C CYS A 108 12.56 1.56 0.05
N SER A 109 13.70 1.85 -0.58
CA SER A 109 13.80 2.90 -1.62
C SER A 109 13.09 2.53 -2.91
N TYR A 110 12.80 1.25 -3.13
CA TYR A 110 11.95 0.81 -4.22
C TYR A 110 10.47 0.94 -3.84
N LEU A 111 10.09 0.54 -2.63
CA LEU A 111 8.70 0.58 -2.16
C LEU A 111 8.14 1.99 -1.97
N LEU A 112 8.91 2.92 -1.39
CA LEU A 112 8.43 4.27 -1.06
C LEU A 112 8.07 5.11 -2.29
N PRO A 113 8.89 5.14 -3.37
CA PRO A 113 8.58 5.90 -4.56
C PRO A 113 7.81 5.08 -5.60
N ALA A 114 7.91 3.74 -5.69
CA ALA A 114 7.16 2.98 -6.70
C ALA A 114 5.63 3.08 -6.52
N LEU A 115 5.16 3.35 -5.29
CA LEU A 115 3.76 3.66 -5.04
C LEU A 115 3.34 5.06 -5.56
N ALA A 116 4.29 5.96 -5.80
CA ALA A 116 4.07 7.37 -6.11
C ALA A 116 4.62 7.81 -7.48
N LEU A 117 5.53 7.05 -8.08
CA LEU A 117 6.31 7.41 -9.26
C LEU A 117 6.56 6.13 -10.08
N GLN A 118 6.20 6.16 -11.37
CA GLN A 118 6.81 5.30 -12.38
C GLN A 118 8.31 5.59 -12.41
N LEU A 119 9.09 4.94 -11.54
CA LEU A 119 10.53 4.93 -11.62
C LEU A 119 10.96 3.73 -12.44
N ASP A 120 11.89 3.99 -13.36
CA ASP A 120 12.67 2.95 -14.03
C ASP A 120 13.33 2.05 -12.96
N PRO A 121 13.49 0.74 -13.23
CA PRO A 121 14.10 -0.18 -12.28
C PRO A 121 15.49 0.35 -11.86
N PRO A 122 15.82 0.33 -10.56
CA PRO A 122 17.10 0.82 -10.09
C PRO A 122 18.24 0.01 -10.75
N VAL A 123 19.21 0.74 -11.30
CA VAL A 123 20.42 0.17 -11.91
C VAL A 123 21.19 -0.63 -10.84
N PRO A 124 21.71 -1.84 -11.19
CA PRO A 124 22.39 -2.74 -10.25
C PRO A 124 23.62 -2.15 -9.56
#